data_AF-A0A2V9DYK9-F1
#
_entry.id   AF-A0A2V9DYK9-F1
#
_cell.length_a   1.000
_cell.length_b   1.000
_cell.length_c   1.000
_cell.angle_alpha   90.00
_cell.angle_beta   90.00
_cell.angle_gamma   90.00
#
_symmetry.space_group_name_H-M   'P 1'
#
loop_
_entity.id
_entity.type
_entity.pdbx_description
1 polymer ?
#
loop_
_entity_poly.entity_id
_entity_poly.type
_entity_poly.pdbx_seq_one_letter_code
_entity_poly.pdbx_strand_id
1 'polypeptide(L)'
;MGFTNRHQGALITRDAHAALLDLKRLVDTAAEKIHVAERETVGVAIGRWQSDDPLRTLRDAAETLQSPNFEAAVSRAREKMESAVAWHVRVQEK
;
A
#
# COMPACT_ATOMS: atom_id res chain seq x y z
N MET A 1 25.89 14.18 22.94
CA MET A 1 24.96 13.07 22.62
C MET A 1 23.71 13.48 21.80
N GLY A 2 23.49 14.75 21.43
CA GLY A 2 22.24 15.16 20.76
C GLY A 2 22.16 14.96 19.24
N PHE A 3 23.29 14.93 18.52
CA PHE A 3 23.30 14.91 17.05
C PHE A 3 23.02 13.51 16.47
N THR A 4 23.64 12.47 17.05
CA THR A 4 23.41 11.06 16.69
C THR A 4 21.97 10.61 16.93
N ASN A 5 21.32 11.12 17.98
CA ASN A 5 19.92 10.83 18.27
C ASN A 5 19.01 11.36 17.14
N ARG A 6 19.13 12.64 16.76
CA ARG A 6 18.28 13.21 15.69
C ARG A 6 18.47 12.53 14.33
N HIS A 7 19.69 12.15 13.97
CA HIS A 7 19.94 11.40 12.73
C HIS A 7 19.26 10.04 12.73
N GLN A 8 19.29 9.33 13.84
CA GLN A 8 18.62 8.04 13.97
C GLN A 8 17.09 8.19 13.83
N GLY A 9 16.50 9.21 14.45
CA GLY A 9 15.07 9.52 14.31
C GLY A 9 14.66 9.84 12.87
N ALA A 10 15.49 10.61 12.16
CA ALA A 10 15.25 10.94 10.75
C ALA A 10 15.28 9.68 9.87
N LEU A 11 16.22 8.76 10.10
CA LEU A 11 16.30 7.49 9.36
C LEU A 11 15.11 6.59 9.63
N ILE A 12 14.71 6.41 10.90
CA ILE A 12 13.57 5.57 11.26
C ILE A 12 12.27 6.14 10.67
N THR A 13 12.09 7.45 10.74
CA THR A 13 10.91 8.13 10.17
C THR A 13 10.87 8.00 8.66
N ARG A 14 12.03 8.13 7.98
CA ARG A 14 12.16 7.89 6.54
C ARG A 14 11.80 6.46 6.17
N ASP A 15 12.28 5.47 6.92
CA ASP A 15 11.99 4.06 6.67
C ASP A 15 10.48 3.76 6.82
N ALA A 16 9.82 4.34 7.81
CA ALA A 16 8.36 4.25 7.97
C ALA A 16 7.61 4.86 6.78
N HIS A 17 8.04 6.04 6.32
CA HIS A 17 7.46 6.66 5.14
C HIS A 17 7.67 5.80 3.88
N ALA A 18 8.87 5.26 3.67
CA ALA A 18 9.16 4.39 2.54
C ALA A 18 8.29 3.12 2.54
N ALA A 19 8.11 2.48 3.70
CA ALA A 19 7.25 1.31 3.83
C ALA A 19 5.77 1.63 3.52
N LEU A 20 5.28 2.80 3.93
CA LEU A 20 3.94 3.27 3.57
C LEU A 20 3.79 3.54 2.07
N LEU A 21 4.82 4.11 1.41
CA LEU A 21 4.78 4.32 -0.03
C LEU A 21 4.75 3.00 -0.81
N ASP A 22 5.48 1.99 -0.33
CA ASP A 22 5.45 0.65 -0.93
C ASP A 22 4.05 0.03 -0.82
N LEU A 23 3.41 0.10 0.36
CA LEU A 23 2.03 -0.35 0.53
C LEU A 23 1.05 0.43 -0.36
N LYS A 24 1.19 1.77 -0.40
CA LYS A 24 0.33 2.64 -1.22
C LYS A 24 0.36 2.23 -2.68
N ARG A 25 1.54 1.95 -3.24
CA ARG A 25 1.67 1.53 -4.66
C ARG A 25 0.87 0.26 -4.96
N LEU A 26 0.84 -0.70 -4.04
CA LEU A 26 0.06 -1.93 -4.21
C LEU A 26 -1.44 -1.67 -4.15
N VAL A 27 -1.88 -0.81 -3.22
CA VAL A 27 -3.28 -0.35 -3.15
C VAL A 27 -3.68 0.38 -4.43
N ASP A 28 -2.85 1.32 -4.91
CA ASP A 28 -3.10 2.08 -6.15
C ASP A 28 -3.18 1.13 -7.36
N THR A 29 -2.35 0.08 -7.40
CA THR A 29 -2.40 -0.94 -8.47
C THR A 29 -3.72 -1.72 -8.44
N ALA A 30 -4.18 -2.14 -7.27
CA ALA A 30 -5.46 -2.83 -7.14
C ALA A 30 -6.64 -1.90 -7.47
N ALA A 31 -6.56 -0.62 -7.09
CA ALA A 31 -7.57 0.39 -7.41
C ALA A 31 -7.68 0.62 -8.92
N GLU A 32 -6.55 0.71 -9.63
CA GLU A 32 -6.55 0.84 -11.10
C GLU A 32 -7.22 -0.37 -11.76
N LYS A 33 -6.92 -1.59 -11.32
CA LYS A 33 -7.56 -2.81 -11.85
C LYS A 33 -9.08 -2.79 -11.63
N ILE A 34 -9.54 -2.40 -10.45
CA ILE A 34 -10.98 -2.26 -10.18
C ILE A 34 -11.61 -1.20 -11.08
N HIS A 35 -10.93 -0.09 -11.32
CA HIS A 35 -11.43 0.96 -12.21
C HIS A 35 -11.53 0.48 -13.67
N VAL A 36 -10.58 -0.35 -14.14
CA VAL A 36 -10.70 -1.01 -15.45
C VAL A 36 -11.92 -1.93 -15.49
N ALA A 37 -12.10 -2.77 -14.46
CA ALA A 37 -13.25 -3.68 -14.40
C ALA A 37 -14.60 -2.94 -14.36
N GLU A 38 -14.66 -1.80 -13.68
CA GLU A 38 -15.83 -0.91 -13.67
C GLU A 38 -16.16 -0.43 -15.10
N ARG A 39 -15.15 0.05 -15.84
CA ARG A 39 -15.33 0.50 -17.22
C ARG A 39 -15.75 -0.63 -18.15
N GLU A 40 -15.16 -1.81 -18.00
CA GLU A 40 -15.54 -3.02 -18.76
C GLU A 40 -17.01 -3.38 -18.48
N THR A 41 -17.42 -3.36 -17.21
CA THR A 41 -18.80 -3.63 -16.80
C THR A 41 -19.78 -2.65 -17.45
N VAL A 42 -19.46 -1.36 -17.46
CA VAL A 42 -20.28 -0.34 -18.13
C VAL A 42 -20.34 -0.61 -19.64
N GLY A 43 -19.20 -0.93 -20.27
CA GLY A 43 -19.11 -1.22 -21.71
C GLY A 43 -19.96 -2.42 -22.14
N VAL A 44 -19.97 -3.47 -21.33
CA VAL A 44 -20.83 -4.65 -21.53
C VAL A 44 -22.31 -4.27 -21.35
N ALA A 45 -22.65 -3.51 -20.30
CA ALA A 45 -24.03 -3.12 -20.00
C ALA A 45 -24.68 -2.28 -21.11
N ILE A 46 -23.91 -1.42 -21.79
CA ILE A 46 -24.40 -0.61 -22.91
C ILE A 46 -24.26 -1.32 -24.28
N GLY A 47 -23.89 -2.61 -24.29
CA GLY A 47 -23.76 -3.41 -25.51
C GLY A 47 -22.58 -3.02 -26.42
N ARG A 48 -21.63 -2.24 -25.90
CA ARG A 48 -20.48 -1.73 -26.67
C ARG A 48 -19.36 -2.75 -26.79
N TRP A 49 -19.16 -3.58 -25.78
CA TRP A 49 -18.05 -4.55 -25.71
C TRP A 49 -18.59 -5.96 -25.50
N GLN A 50 -18.29 -6.87 -26.44
CA GLN A 50 -18.71 -8.28 -26.41
C GLN A 50 -17.60 -9.24 -25.93
N SER A 51 -16.35 -8.78 -25.79
CA SER A 51 -15.21 -9.65 -25.44
C SER A 51 -14.45 -9.24 -24.18
N ASP A 52 -14.84 -8.17 -23.49
CA ASP A 52 -14.20 -7.84 -22.21
C ASP A 52 -14.76 -8.74 -21.12
N ASP A 53 -13.89 -9.15 -20.19
CA ASP A 53 -14.22 -10.03 -19.07
C ASP A 53 -14.00 -9.28 -17.74
N PRO A 54 -14.98 -8.47 -17.29
CA PRO A 54 -14.91 -7.75 -16.03
C PRO A 54 -14.63 -8.68 -14.83
N LEU A 55 -15.09 -9.94 -14.90
CA LEU A 55 -14.88 -10.91 -13.84
C LEU A 55 -13.41 -11.30 -13.74
N ARG A 56 -12.71 -11.45 -14.87
CA ARG A 56 -11.26 -11.66 -14.88
C ARG A 56 -10.52 -10.49 -14.25
N THR A 57 -10.84 -9.26 -14.65
CA THR A 57 -10.18 -8.06 -14.12
C THR A 57 -10.45 -7.88 -12.61
N LEU A 58 -11.65 -8.19 -12.14
CA LEU A 58 -11.97 -8.23 -10.70
C LEU A 58 -11.17 -9.29 -9.95
N ARG A 59 -10.97 -10.47 -10.53
CA ARG A 59 -10.11 -11.51 -9.95
C ARG A 59 -8.66 -11.04 -9.87
N ASP A 60 -8.13 -10.42 -10.91
CA ASP A 60 -6.76 -9.88 -10.91
C ASP A 60 -6.56 -8.80 -9.81
N ALA A 61 -7.59 -8.00 -9.53
CA ALA A 61 -7.58 -7.04 -8.42
C ALA A 61 -7.61 -7.74 -7.06
N ALA A 62 -8.51 -8.72 -6.88
CA ALA A 62 -8.62 -9.50 -5.66
C ALA A 62 -7.32 -10.28 -5.36
N GLU A 63 -6.72 -10.91 -6.36
CA GLU A 63 -5.43 -11.60 -6.24
C GLU A 63 -4.30 -10.66 -5.82
N THR A 64 -4.32 -9.41 -6.28
CA THR A 64 -3.34 -8.39 -5.85
C THR A 64 -3.46 -8.12 -4.36
N LEU A 65 -4.68 -7.91 -3.87
CA LEU A 65 -4.96 -7.64 -2.45
C LEU A 65 -4.71 -8.86 -1.56
N GLN A 66 -4.92 -10.07 -2.08
CA GLN A 66 -4.70 -11.32 -1.36
C GLN A 66 -3.26 -11.84 -1.49
N SER A 67 -2.41 -11.14 -2.25
CA SER A 67 -1.06 -11.61 -2.51
C SER A 67 -0.20 -11.61 -1.24
N PRO A 68 0.71 -12.58 -1.06
CA PRO A 68 1.69 -12.55 0.03
C PRO A 68 2.52 -11.26 0.08
N ASN A 69 2.73 -10.63 -1.08
CA ASN A 69 3.42 -9.35 -1.18
C ASN A 69 2.62 -8.20 -0.55
N PHE A 70 1.30 -8.18 -0.73
CA PHE A 70 0.43 -7.19 -0.09
C PHE A 70 0.45 -7.36 1.43
N GLU A 71 0.29 -8.59 1.92
CA GLU A 71 0.35 -8.90 3.35
C GLU A 71 1.70 -8.55 3.99
N ALA A 72 2.80 -8.83 3.28
CA ALA A 72 4.15 -8.44 3.70
C ALA A 72 4.30 -6.92 3.74
N ALA A 73 3.77 -6.18 2.76
CA ALA A 73 3.82 -4.73 2.74
C ALA A 73 2.99 -4.10 3.87
N VAL A 74 1.81 -4.63 4.18
CA VAL A 74 0.98 -4.21 5.32
C VAL A 74 1.74 -4.43 6.63
N SER A 75 2.30 -5.62 6.82
CA SER A 75 3.05 -5.97 8.04
C SER A 75 4.26 -5.07 8.22
N ARG A 76 5.06 -4.89 7.17
CA ARG A 76 6.25 -4.02 7.18
C ARG A 76 5.91 -2.55 7.44
N ALA A 77 4.82 -2.05 6.86
CA ALA A 77 4.38 -0.67 7.11
C ALA A 77 3.98 -0.46 8.58
N ARG A 78 3.26 -1.42 9.18
CA ARG A 78 2.91 -1.39 10.61
C ARG A 78 4.14 -1.41 11.50
N GLU A 79 5.04 -2.38 11.31
CA GLU A 79 6.27 -2.52 12.09
C GLU A 79 7.13 -1.25 12.06
N LYS A 80 7.31 -0.65 10.88
CA LYS A 80 8.12 0.56 10.74
C LYS A 80 7.45 1.78 11.36
N MET A 81 6.12 1.88 11.29
CA MET A 81 5.39 2.95 11.97
C MET A 81 5.50 2.82 13.49
N GLU A 82 5.30 1.62 14.02
CA GLU A 82 5.45 1.33 15.46
C GLU A 82 6.87 1.63 15.95
N SER A 83 7.88 1.25 15.15
CA SER A 83 9.28 1.56 15.44
C SER A 83 9.54 3.07 15.48
N ALA A 84 8.95 3.84 14.56
CA ALA A 84 9.07 5.29 14.54
C ALA A 84 8.40 5.93 15.76
N VAL A 85 7.18 5.52 16.09
CA VAL A 85 6.46 6.00 17.28
C VAL A 85 7.25 5.68 18.55
N ALA A 86 7.64 4.42 18.74
CA ALA A 86 8.38 3.99 19.91
C ALA A 86 9.71 4.75 20.07
N TRP A 87 10.38 5.07 18.97
CA TRP A 87 11.60 5.88 19.01
C TRP A 87 11.31 7.32 19.48
N HIS A 88 10.31 7.99 18.90
CA HIS A 88 9.98 9.38 19.24
C HIS A 88 9.48 9.52 20.69
N VAL A 89 8.67 8.57 21.18
CA VAL A 89 8.22 8.54 22.58
C VAL A 89 9.43 8.45 23.53
N ARG A 90 10.34 7.50 23.30
CA ARG A 90 11.54 7.32 24.14
C ARG A 90 12.48 8.52 24.16
N VAL A 91 12.49 9.33 23.11
CA VAL A 91 13.31 10.54 23.02
C VAL A 91 12.65 11.74 23.70
N GLN A 92 11.31 11.77 23.78
CA GLN A 92 10.56 12.82 24.49
C GLN A 92 10.55 12.64 26.01
N GLU A 93 10.70 11.41 26.49
CA GLU A 93 10.77 11.06 27.92
C GLU A 93 12.16 11.28 28.55
N LYS A 94 13.17 11.69 27.76
CA LYS A 94 14.55 11.92 28.19
C LYS A 94 14.96 13.39 28.08
#